data_AF-A0A8C9DN26-F1
#
_entry.id   AF-A0A8C9DN26-F1
#
_cell.length_a   1.000
_cell.length_b   1.000
_cell.length_c   1.000
_cell.angle_alpha   90.00
_cell.angle_beta   90.00
_cell.angle_gamma   90.00
#
_symmetry.space_group_name_H-M   'P 1'
#
loop_
_entity.id
_entity.type
_entity.pdbx_description
1 polymer ?
#
loop_
_entity_poly.entity_id
_entity_poly.type
_entity_poly.pdbx_seq_one_letter_code
_entity_poly.pdbx_strand_id
1 'polypeptide(L)'
;GMGLRLPLLSLLSLLLAARLRLGNGQATSMVQLPGGRFLMGTNSPDGRDGEGPVREVTVKPFAIDIFPVTNKDFREFVREKKYRTEAEMFGWSFVFEDFVSSELRNKATQQMKVRFTHGGTGFSQTAPTCGRESSRRVTKLRTASMESPR
;
A
#
# COMPACT_ATOMS: atom_id res chain seq x y z
N GLY A 1 -17.79 -19.61 57.98
CA GLY A 1 -18.28 -19.03 56.71
C GLY A 1 -17.10 -18.79 55.81
N MET A 2 -17.18 -19.23 54.55
CA MET A 2 -16.07 -19.49 53.62
C MET A 2 -15.19 -18.27 53.30
N GLY A 3 -13.88 -18.43 53.49
CA GLY A 3 -12.86 -17.44 53.10
C GLY A 3 -12.54 -17.54 51.62
N LEU A 4 -12.68 -16.43 50.90
CA LEU A 4 -12.32 -16.28 49.49
C LEU A 4 -10.78 -16.32 49.33
N ARG A 5 -10.21 -17.51 49.12
CA ARG A 5 -8.82 -17.67 48.66
C ARG A 5 -8.82 -17.74 47.14
N LEU A 6 -8.74 -16.59 46.48
CA LEU A 6 -8.44 -16.54 45.05
C LEU A 6 -7.01 -17.08 44.84
N PRO A 7 -6.79 -18.13 44.02
CA PRO A 7 -5.47 -18.69 43.83
C PRO A 7 -4.59 -17.69 43.08
N LEU A 8 -3.36 -17.49 43.56
CA LEU A 8 -2.33 -16.61 42.97
C LEU A 8 -2.11 -16.87 41.46
N LEU A 9 -2.38 -18.10 41.00
CA LEU A 9 -2.36 -18.54 39.60
C LEU A 9 -3.44 -17.86 38.72
N SER A 10 -4.61 -17.54 39.28
CA SER A 10 -5.69 -16.83 38.56
C SER A 10 -5.32 -15.37 38.31
N LEU A 11 -4.67 -14.71 39.28
CA LEU A 11 -4.18 -13.35 39.14
C LEU A 11 -3.02 -13.26 38.13
N LEU A 12 -2.11 -14.26 38.15
CA LEU A 12 -1.02 -14.37 37.19
C LEU A 12 -1.51 -14.66 35.76
N SER A 13 -2.56 -15.48 35.61
CA SER A 13 -3.23 -15.71 34.31
C SER A 13 -3.90 -14.43 33.77
N LEU A 14 -4.54 -13.64 34.63
CA LEU A 14 -5.14 -12.35 34.24
C LEU A 14 -4.07 -11.31 33.86
N LEU A 15 -2.95 -11.28 34.59
CA LEU A 15 -1.79 -10.41 34.30
C LEU A 15 -1.07 -10.81 33.00
N LEU A 16 -0.98 -12.12 32.69
CA LEU A 16 -0.41 -12.61 31.44
C LEU A 16 -1.35 -12.37 30.25
N ALA A 17 -2.67 -12.51 30.43
CA ALA A 17 -3.68 -12.17 29.42
C ALA A 17 -3.72 -10.66 29.10
N ALA A 18 -3.50 -9.79 30.09
CA ALA A 18 -3.35 -8.36 29.87
C ALA A 18 -2.07 -8.02 29.08
N ARG A 19 -0.98 -8.79 29.27
CA ARG A 19 0.28 -8.63 28.53
C ARG A 19 0.20 -9.12 27.07
N LEU A 20 -0.74 -10.01 26.73
CA LEU A 20 -1.02 -10.42 25.35
C LEU A 20 -1.91 -9.43 24.57
N ARG A 21 -2.40 -8.35 25.21
CA ARG A 21 -3.24 -7.32 24.56
C ARG A 21 -2.51 -6.03 24.19
N LEU A 22 -1.19 -5.94 24.36
CA LEU A 22 -0.40 -4.85 23.78
C LEU A 22 0.46 -5.39 22.65
N GLY A 23 -0.17 -5.54 21.49
CA GLY A 23 0.56 -5.54 20.23
C GLY A 23 1.26 -4.18 20.09
N ASN A 24 2.57 -4.17 20.29
CA ASN A 24 3.41 -2.98 20.11
C ASN A 24 3.52 -2.65 18.61
N GLY A 25 2.96 -1.51 18.22
CA GLY A 25 3.18 -0.90 16.90
C GLY A 25 2.00 -0.04 16.45
N GLN A 26 1.85 1.16 17.03
CA GLN A 26 1.05 2.30 16.54
C GLN A 26 -0.18 1.94 15.67
N ALA A 27 -1.20 1.32 16.28
CA ALA A 27 -2.52 1.17 15.67
C ALA A 27 -3.34 2.48 15.76
N THR A 28 -2.79 3.62 15.35
CA THR A 28 -3.49 4.91 15.47
C THR A 28 -4.29 5.31 14.23
N SER A 29 -4.14 4.60 13.11
CA SER A 29 -4.87 4.92 11.88
C SER A 29 -5.45 3.71 11.15
N MET A 30 -5.72 2.60 11.85
CA MET A 30 -6.46 1.46 11.29
C MET A 30 -7.88 1.44 11.85
N VAL A 31 -8.85 1.11 11.01
CA VAL A 31 -10.24 0.85 11.42
C VAL A 31 -10.50 -0.65 11.43
N GLN A 32 -11.16 -1.12 12.50
CA GLN A 32 -11.60 -2.51 12.62
C GLN A 32 -12.95 -2.67 11.94
N LEU A 33 -13.02 -3.56 10.95
CA LEU A 33 -14.25 -3.93 10.27
C LEU A 33 -14.68 -5.32 10.75
N PRO A 34 -15.96 -5.49 11.13
CA PRO A 34 -16.47 -6.77 11.62
C PRO A 34 -16.50 -7.88 10.55
N GLY A 35 -16.21 -7.54 9.28
CA GLY A 35 -16.41 -8.42 8.15
C GLY A 35 -17.90 -8.66 7.88
N GLY A 36 -18.22 -9.76 7.21
CA GLY A 36 -19.59 -10.12 6.85
C GLY A 36 -19.76 -10.41 5.36
N ARG A 37 -21.02 -10.45 4.92
CA ARG A 37 -21.40 -10.70 3.54
C ARG A 37 -21.74 -9.40 2.82
N PHE A 38 -21.30 -9.27 1.58
CA PHE A 38 -21.64 -8.14 0.72
C PHE A 38 -21.58 -8.54 -0.75
N LEU A 39 -22.16 -7.71 -1.62
CA LEU A 39 -22.08 -7.88 -3.07
C LEU A 39 -20.84 -7.15 -3.60
N MET A 40 -19.94 -7.90 -4.25
CA MET A 40 -18.70 -7.38 -4.84
C MET A 40 -18.78 -7.41 -6.37
N GLY A 41 -18.24 -6.36 -7.00
CA GLY A 41 -18.20 -6.21 -8.45
C GLY A 41 -19.36 -5.40 -9.01
N THR A 42 -19.52 -5.40 -10.34
CA THR A 42 -20.58 -4.67 -11.05
C THR A 42 -21.21 -5.51 -12.16
N ASN A 43 -22.48 -5.25 -12.46
CA ASN A 43 -23.19 -5.75 -13.64
C ASN A 43 -23.36 -4.66 -14.70
N SER A 44 -22.74 -3.49 -14.49
CA SER A 44 -22.76 -2.40 -15.46
C SER A 44 -22.10 -2.86 -16.76
N PRO A 45 -22.68 -2.51 -17.94
CA PRO A 45 -22.02 -2.75 -19.23
C PRO A 45 -20.69 -2.00 -19.36
N ASP A 46 -20.47 -0.96 -18.56
CA ASP A 46 -19.20 -0.21 -18.51
C ASP A 46 -18.13 -0.87 -17.63
N GLY A 47 -18.45 -2.00 -16.97
CA GLY A 47 -17.48 -2.73 -16.17
C GLY A 47 -16.29 -3.19 -17.02
N ARG A 48 -15.07 -2.91 -16.54
CA ARG A 48 -13.83 -3.28 -17.25
C ARG A 48 -13.06 -4.32 -16.45
N ASP A 49 -12.05 -4.94 -17.05
CA ASP A 49 -10.98 -5.65 -16.34
C ASP A 49 -11.44 -6.71 -15.31
N GLY A 50 -12.56 -7.39 -15.58
CA GLY A 50 -13.11 -8.39 -14.67
C GLY A 50 -13.77 -7.83 -13.41
N GLU A 51 -14.18 -6.55 -13.43
CA GLU A 51 -14.98 -5.92 -12.37
C GLU A 51 -16.34 -6.60 -12.17
N GLY A 52 -16.85 -7.30 -13.18
CA GLY A 52 -18.09 -8.07 -13.11
C GLY A 52 -17.89 -9.60 -13.16
N PRO A 53 -19.00 -10.37 -13.02
CA PRO A 53 -20.32 -9.91 -12.58
C PRO A 53 -20.33 -9.66 -11.07
N VAL A 54 -21.43 -9.08 -10.59
CA VAL A 54 -21.72 -9.00 -9.15
C VAL A 54 -21.80 -10.41 -8.55
N ARG A 55 -21.11 -10.62 -7.44
CA ARG A 55 -21.12 -11.88 -6.67
C ARG A 55 -21.16 -11.62 -5.17
N GLU A 56 -21.83 -12.49 -4.42
CA GLU A 56 -21.80 -12.44 -2.96
C GLU A 56 -20.42 -12.92 -2.45
N VAL A 57 -19.79 -12.12 -1.61
CA VAL A 57 -18.49 -12.40 -0.99
C VAL A 57 -18.63 -12.33 0.52
N THR A 58 -18.00 -13.28 1.22
CA THR A 58 -17.89 -13.26 2.68
C THR A 58 -16.44 -13.00 3.08
N VAL A 59 -16.22 -12.01 3.95
CA VAL A 59 -14.90 -11.75 4.53
C VAL A 59 -14.96 -11.89 6.05
N LYS A 60 -13.87 -12.39 6.64
CA LYS A 60 -13.68 -12.43 8.10
C LYS A 60 -13.49 -11.01 8.64
N PRO A 61 -13.65 -10.77 9.96
CA PRO A 61 -13.24 -9.51 10.57
C PRO A 61 -11.78 -9.17 10.26
N PHE A 62 -11.48 -7.90 9.96
CA PHE A 62 -10.14 -7.43 9.62
C PHE A 62 -9.95 -5.95 9.94
N ALA A 63 -8.69 -5.51 10.04
CA ALA A 63 -8.33 -4.10 10.15
C ALA A 63 -7.85 -3.58 8.79
N ILE A 64 -8.12 -2.33 8.47
CA ILE A 64 -7.58 -1.66 7.28
C ILE A 64 -7.10 -0.25 7.62
N ASP A 65 -6.01 0.20 6.99
CA ASP A 65 -5.52 1.57 7.13
C ASP A 65 -6.54 2.57 6.61
N ILE A 66 -6.72 3.67 7.34
CA ILE A 66 -7.59 4.80 6.96
C ILE A 66 -6.93 5.62 5.82
N PHE A 67 -5.60 5.62 5.75
CA PHE A 67 -4.82 6.36 4.75
C PHE A 67 -3.83 5.42 4.03
N PRO A 68 -3.50 5.68 2.75
CA PRO A 68 -2.38 5.00 2.10
C PRO A 68 -1.07 5.23 2.86
N VAL A 69 -0.15 4.27 2.78
CA VAL A 69 1.21 4.40 3.32
C VAL A 69 1.88 5.65 2.74
N THR A 70 2.31 6.57 3.60
CA THR A 70 2.90 7.83 3.16
C THR A 70 4.40 7.70 2.89
N ASN A 71 4.97 8.67 2.17
CA ASN A 71 6.42 8.77 1.99
C ASN A 71 7.17 8.88 3.32
N LYS A 72 6.55 9.43 4.36
CA LYS A 72 7.14 9.50 5.70
C LYS A 72 7.21 8.10 6.30
N ASP A 73 6.11 7.36 6.30
CA ASP A 73 6.03 6.02 6.89
C ASP A 73 6.99 5.07 6.18
N PHE A 74 7.00 5.09 4.85
CA PHE A 74 7.92 4.24 4.07
C PHE A 74 9.39 4.60 4.31
N ARG A 75 9.72 5.89 4.46
CA ARG A 75 11.08 6.32 4.80
C ARG A 75 11.52 5.84 6.19
N GLU A 76 10.62 5.82 7.16
CA GLU A 76 10.89 5.27 8.48
C GLU A 76 11.16 3.76 8.39
N PHE A 77 10.35 3.02 7.64
CA PHE A 77 10.56 1.60 7.35
C PHE A 77 11.92 1.33 6.69
N VAL A 78 12.27 2.05 5.62
CA VAL A 78 13.56 1.90 4.93
C VAL A 78 14.72 2.21 5.88
N ARG A 79 14.63 3.26 6.70
CA ARG A 79 15.68 3.63 7.66
C ARG A 79 15.91 2.54 8.70
N GLU A 80 14.84 1.92 9.20
CA GLU A 80 14.90 0.88 10.22
C GLU A 80 15.37 -0.46 9.63
N LYS A 81 14.76 -0.91 8.53
CA LYS A 81 15.01 -2.23 7.95
C LYS A 81 16.14 -2.27 6.93
N LYS A 82 16.70 -1.12 6.56
CA LYS A 82 17.67 -0.98 5.46
C LYS A 82 17.17 -1.63 4.15
N TYR A 83 15.86 -1.51 3.91
CA TYR A 83 15.21 -2.13 2.77
C TYR A 83 15.58 -1.42 1.47
N ARG A 84 15.77 -2.20 0.40
CA ARG A 84 15.99 -1.71 -0.97
C ARG A 84 14.86 -2.18 -1.86
N THR A 85 14.22 -1.23 -2.55
CA THR A 85 13.08 -1.49 -3.43
C THR A 85 13.50 -2.20 -4.71
N GLU A 86 12.53 -2.85 -5.37
CA GLU A 86 12.76 -3.44 -6.69
C GLU A 86 13.20 -2.40 -7.73
N ALA A 87 12.64 -1.19 -7.69
CA ALA A 87 13.06 -0.10 -8.57
C ALA A 87 14.55 0.27 -8.38
N GLU A 88 15.06 0.22 -7.15
CA GLU A 88 16.48 0.42 -6.88
C GLU A 88 17.33 -0.78 -7.28
N MET A 89 16.82 -2.01 -7.18
CA MET A 89 17.52 -3.22 -7.62
C MET A 89 17.64 -3.27 -9.15
N PHE A 90 16.56 -2.98 -9.86
CA PHE A 90 16.54 -2.89 -11.32
C PHE A 90 17.23 -1.63 -11.85
N GLY A 91 17.33 -0.58 -11.02
CA GLY A 91 17.96 0.70 -11.36
C GLY A 91 17.08 1.64 -12.18
N TRP A 92 15.77 1.37 -12.28
CA TRP A 92 14.81 2.21 -12.99
C TRP A 92 13.38 2.05 -12.47
N SER A 93 12.53 3.02 -12.76
CA SER A 93 11.07 2.92 -12.61
C SER A 93 10.35 3.77 -13.67
N PHE A 94 9.02 3.73 -13.66
CA PHE A 94 8.16 4.50 -14.55
C PHE A 94 7.84 5.88 -13.98
N VAL A 95 7.88 6.89 -14.84
CA VAL A 95 7.46 8.27 -14.52
C VAL A 95 6.58 8.79 -15.66
N PHE A 96 5.48 9.47 -15.32
CA PHE A 96 4.64 10.13 -16.32
C PHE A 96 5.45 11.16 -17.09
N GLU A 97 5.23 11.21 -18.41
CA GLU A 97 6.04 12.04 -19.30
C GLU A 97 6.05 13.51 -18.89
N ASP A 98 4.91 14.03 -18.42
CA ASP A 98 4.72 15.43 -18.04
C ASP A 98 5.56 15.84 -16.81
N PHE A 99 6.01 14.88 -16.00
CA PHE A 99 6.85 15.12 -14.81
C PHE A 99 8.35 14.96 -15.09
N VAL A 100 8.73 14.64 -16.33
CA VAL A 100 10.12 14.55 -16.73
C VAL A 100 10.57 15.88 -17.33
N SER A 101 11.58 16.51 -16.73
CA SER A 101 12.15 17.74 -17.28
C SER A 101 12.70 17.51 -18.70
N SER A 102 12.75 18.56 -19.52
CA SER A 102 13.34 18.53 -20.86
C SER A 102 14.76 17.98 -20.85
N GLU A 103 15.56 18.35 -19.84
CA GLU A 103 16.95 17.96 -19.70
C GLU A 103 17.07 16.45 -19.44
N LEU A 104 16.21 15.90 -18.57
CA LEU A 104 16.19 14.47 -18.26
C LEU A 104 15.64 13.65 -19.43
N ARG A 105 14.63 14.17 -20.13
CA ARG A 105 14.07 13.54 -21.33
C ARG A 105 15.11 13.37 -22.42
N ASN A 106 15.95 14.38 -22.63
CA ASN A 106 17.00 14.35 -23.65
C ASN A 106 18.14 13.37 -23.30
N LYS A 107 18.28 13.03 -22.00
CA LYS A 107 19.24 12.03 -21.52
C LYS A 107 18.63 10.63 -21.37
N ALA A 108 17.30 10.50 -21.40
CA ALA A 108 16.61 9.24 -21.23
C ALA A 108 16.84 8.33 -22.45
N THR A 109 17.39 7.15 -22.21
CA THR A 109 17.90 6.27 -23.28
C THR A 109 16.80 5.56 -24.07
N GLN A 110 15.57 5.45 -23.55
CA GLN A 110 14.46 4.75 -24.21
C GLN A 110 13.10 5.39 -23.85
N GLN A 111 12.36 5.81 -24.87
CA GLN A 111 10.95 6.16 -24.74
C GLN A 111 10.11 4.93 -25.05
N MET A 112 9.39 4.41 -24.05
CA MET A 112 8.46 3.32 -24.25
C MET A 112 7.06 3.93 -24.36
N LYS A 113 6.40 3.72 -25.50
CA LYS A 113 4.95 3.98 -25.56
C LYS A 113 4.26 2.83 -24.83
N VAL A 114 4.20 2.92 -23.50
CA VAL A 114 3.38 2.01 -22.71
C VAL A 114 1.94 2.33 -23.05
N ARG A 115 1.31 1.45 -23.83
CA ARG A 115 -0.14 1.47 -23.95
C ARG A 115 -0.64 0.85 -22.66
N PHE A 116 -1.17 1.66 -21.76
CA PHE A 116 -2.02 1.16 -20.67
C PHE A 116 -3.30 0.63 -21.30
N THR A 117 -3.25 -0.56 -21.90
CA THR A 117 -4.45 -1.36 -22.08
C THR A 117 -4.64 -2.07 -20.75
N HIS A 118 -5.54 -1.53 -19.92
CA HIS A 118 -6.06 -2.19 -18.72
C HIS A 118 -5.07 -2.22 -17.53
N GLY A 119 -5.24 -1.26 -16.61
CA GLY A 119 -4.93 -1.40 -15.18
C GLY A 119 -3.50 -1.75 -14.70
N GLY A 120 -2.45 -1.69 -15.52
CA GLY A 120 -1.09 -2.05 -15.08
C GLY A 120 -0.51 -1.12 -14.01
N THR A 121 -0.33 -1.62 -12.78
CA THR A 121 0.33 -0.91 -11.67
C THR A 121 1.86 -1.09 -11.72
N GLY A 122 2.58 0.00 -11.96
CA GLY A 122 4.03 0.06 -11.77
C GLY A 122 4.44 1.50 -11.56
N PHE A 123 4.45 1.97 -10.31
CA PHE A 123 4.88 3.32 -9.96
C PHE A 123 5.90 3.24 -8.81
N SER A 124 6.99 4.01 -8.94
CA SER A 124 7.92 4.21 -7.82
C SER A 124 7.20 4.92 -6.68
N GLN A 125 7.35 4.41 -5.47
CA GLN A 125 6.73 4.99 -4.26
C GLN A 125 7.21 6.42 -3.95
N THR A 126 8.25 6.90 -4.64
CA THR A 126 8.81 8.25 -4.50
C THR A 126 8.26 9.28 -5.50
N ALA A 127 7.27 8.95 -6.35
CA ALA A 127 6.69 9.86 -7.36
C ALA A 127 5.14 9.98 -7.25
N PRO A 128 4.53 11.10 -7.65
CA PRO A 128 3.19 11.49 -7.20
C PRO A 128 2.03 10.72 -7.82
N THR A 129 0.89 10.85 -7.13
CA THR A 129 -0.34 10.05 -7.09
C THR A 129 -1.04 9.70 -8.40
N CYS A 130 -1.69 8.53 -8.35
CA CYS A 130 -2.73 8.03 -9.26
C CYS A 130 -3.81 9.08 -9.53
N GLY A 131 -4.03 9.39 -10.81
CA GLY A 131 -5.05 10.33 -11.28
C GLY A 131 -5.58 9.91 -12.66
N ARG A 132 -6.87 10.21 -12.89
CA ARG A 132 -7.75 9.69 -13.96
C ARG A 132 -7.13 9.43 -15.33
N GLU A 133 -7.61 8.31 -15.87
CA GLU A 133 -7.46 7.75 -17.21
C GLU A 133 -7.50 8.81 -18.32
N SER A 134 -6.35 8.94 -18.98
CA SER A 134 -6.16 9.42 -20.34
C SER A 134 -4.85 8.77 -20.78
N SER A 135 -4.69 8.43 -22.05
CA SER A 135 -3.47 7.83 -22.60
C SER A 135 -2.25 8.72 -22.36
N ARG A 136 -1.67 8.67 -21.15
CA ARG A 136 -0.47 9.42 -20.78
C ARG A 136 0.75 8.61 -21.14
N ARG A 137 1.67 9.25 -21.85
CA ARG A 137 2.97 8.66 -22.14
C ARG A 137 3.77 8.53 -20.84
N VAL A 138 4.58 7.47 -20.77
CA VAL A 138 5.41 7.15 -19.60
C VAL A 138 6.81 6.90 -20.07
N THR A 139 7.79 7.39 -19.32
CA THR A 139 9.21 7.18 -19.60
C THR A 139 9.82 6.32 -18.51
N LYS A 140 10.63 5.35 -18.93
CA LYS A 140 11.50 4.59 -18.04
C LYS A 140 12.71 5.45 -17.71
N LEU A 141 12.84 5.85 -16.46
CA LEU A 141 13.95 6.68 -15.98
C LEU A 141 14.82 5.89 -15.01
N ARG A 142 16.12 6.17 -14.99
CA ARG A 142 17.04 5.56 -14.03
C ARG A 142 16.81 6.14 -12.64
N THR A 143 16.84 5.30 -11.61
CA THR A 143 16.57 5.70 -10.22
C THR A 143 17.54 6.79 -9.73
N ALA A 144 18.82 6.72 -10.12
CA ALA A 144 19.83 7.74 -9.82
C ALA A 144 19.53 9.12 -10.44
N SER A 145 18.64 9.19 -11.43
CA SER A 145 18.19 10.44 -12.06
C SER A 145 16.88 10.98 -11.50
N MET A 146 16.26 10.26 -10.54
CA MET A 146 15.01 10.62 -9.88
C MET A 146 15.20 11.29 -8.52
N GLU A 147 16.44 11.45 -8.04
CA GLU A 147 16.70 12.17 -6.81
C GLU A 147 16.35 13.65 -6.98
N SER A 148 15.34 14.10 -6.24
CA SER A 148 14.98 15.52 -6.15
C SER A 148 16.13 16.29 -5.48
N PRO A 149 16.54 17.45 -6.01
CA PRO A 149 17.44 18.34 -5.29
C PRO A 149 16.72 18.76 -4.00
N ARG A 150 17.37 18.49 -2.87
CA ARG A 150 16.90 18.85 -1.52
C ARG A 150 16.67 20.35 -1.38
#